data_AF-A0A847JFN2-F1
#
_entry.id   AF-A0A847JFN2-F1
#
_cell.length_a   1.000
_cell.length_b   1.000
_cell.length_c   1.000
_cell.angle_alpha   90.00
_cell.angle_beta   90.00
_cell.angle_gamma   90.00
#
_symmetry.space_group_name_H-M   'P 1'
#
loop_
_entity.id
_entity.type
_entity.pdbx_description
1 polymer ?
#
loop_
_entity_poly.entity_id
_entity_poly.type
_entity_poly.pdbx_seq_one_letter_code
_entity_poly.pdbx_strand_id
1 'polypeptide(L)'
;MVGAHARELSSRLQTHRLQLFPPEARKSLRKFTSGEVARLIGVNDGYLRRLSLEGKGPVVDTSSNGRRLYTADDIQALRLVLDQGGKSDRQYLPHRSGDEHLQVVTVVNFKGGSGKT
;
A
#
# COMPACT_ATOMS: atom_id res chain seq x y z
N MET A 1 17.41 -6.66 -46.93
CA MET A 1 18.38 -6.17 -45.92
C MET A 1 17.70 -5.51 -44.71
N VAL A 2 16.80 -4.54 -44.91
CA VAL A 2 16.08 -3.83 -43.82
C VAL A 2 15.30 -4.75 -42.87
N GLY A 3 14.60 -5.78 -43.40
CA GLY A 3 13.81 -6.71 -42.56
C GLY A 3 14.62 -7.63 -41.65
N ALA A 4 15.91 -7.87 -41.93
CA ALA A 4 16.79 -8.63 -41.04
C ALA A 4 17.19 -7.78 -39.83
N HIS A 5 17.62 -6.53 -40.07
CA HIS A 5 18.00 -5.59 -39.01
C HIS A 5 16.81 -5.23 -38.12
N ALA A 6 15.60 -5.09 -38.69
CA ALA A 6 14.39 -4.84 -37.92
C ALA A 6 14.09 -5.97 -36.93
N ARG A 7 14.20 -7.24 -37.35
CA ARG A 7 13.97 -8.41 -36.49
C ARG A 7 15.02 -8.53 -35.37
N GLU A 8 16.28 -8.27 -35.70
CA GLU A 8 17.36 -8.27 -34.72
C GLU A 8 17.16 -7.18 -33.66
N LEU A 9 16.78 -5.96 -34.08
CA LEU A 9 16.47 -4.87 -33.18
C LEU A 9 15.27 -5.20 -32.29
N SER A 10 14.18 -5.72 -32.86
CA SER A 10 13.00 -6.13 -32.08
C SER A 10 13.32 -7.19 -31.04
N SER A 11 14.14 -8.19 -31.38
CA SER A 11 14.58 -9.24 -30.44
C SER A 11 15.40 -8.68 -29.28
N ARG A 12 16.34 -7.76 -29.57
CA ARG A 12 17.14 -7.08 -28.55
C ARG A 12 16.29 -6.21 -27.62
N LEU A 13 15.34 -5.46 -28.18
CA LEU A 13 14.41 -4.65 -27.39
C LEU A 13 13.50 -5.51 -26.50
N GLN A 14 13.00 -6.63 -27.01
CA GLN A 14 12.18 -7.56 -26.22
C GLN A 14 12.99 -8.17 -25.07
N THR A 15 14.23 -8.57 -25.33
CA THR A 15 15.15 -9.13 -24.31
C THR A 15 15.42 -8.11 -23.21
N HIS A 16 15.75 -6.87 -23.59
CA HIS A 16 16.01 -5.78 -22.66
C HIS A 16 14.76 -5.40 -21.84
N ARG A 17 13.56 -5.46 -22.46
CA ARG A 17 12.29 -5.22 -21.75
C ARG A 17 12.03 -6.27 -20.68
N LEU A 18 12.29 -7.55 -20.96
CA LEU A 18 12.13 -8.64 -20.00
C LEU A 18 13.14 -8.57 -18.84
N GLN A 19 14.33 -8.04 -19.09
CA GLN A 19 15.33 -7.77 -18.04
C GLN A 19 14.91 -6.62 -17.12
N LEU A 20 14.40 -5.51 -17.68
CA LEU A 20 14.00 -4.34 -16.91
C LEU A 20 12.64 -4.49 -16.22
N PHE A 21 11.72 -5.21 -16.84
CA PHE A 21 10.35 -5.43 -16.37
C PHE A 21 10.04 -6.93 -16.41
N PRO A 22 10.65 -7.74 -15.52
CA PRO A 22 10.33 -9.15 -15.46
C PRO A 22 8.83 -9.29 -15.17
N PRO A 23 8.15 -10.26 -15.82
CA PRO A 23 6.69 -10.41 -15.71
C PRO A 23 6.20 -10.62 -14.27
N GLU A 24 7.06 -11.15 -13.39
CA GLU A 24 6.78 -11.35 -11.96
C GLU A 24 7.27 -10.20 -11.05
N ALA A 25 7.71 -9.07 -11.61
CA ALA A 25 8.15 -7.92 -10.83
C ALA A 25 6.98 -7.34 -10.01
N ARG A 26 6.92 -7.69 -8.73
CA ARG A 26 5.95 -7.10 -7.78
C ARG A 26 6.56 -5.90 -7.10
N LYS A 27 5.90 -4.74 -7.23
CA LYS A 27 6.23 -3.57 -6.41
C LYS A 27 5.83 -3.87 -4.97
N SER A 28 6.78 -3.81 -4.05
CA SER A 28 6.49 -3.88 -2.61
C SER A 28 6.23 -2.48 -2.08
N LEU A 29 5.19 -2.33 -1.25
CA LEU A 29 5.00 -1.11 -0.50
C LEU A 29 6.02 -1.06 0.65
N ARG A 30 6.66 0.09 0.85
CA ARG A 30 7.54 0.29 2.01
C ARG A 30 6.73 0.23 3.31
N LYS A 31 7.41 -0.05 4.42
CA LYS A 31 6.83 0.09 5.75
C LYS A 31 6.67 1.56 6.13
N PHE A 32 5.73 1.81 7.04
CA PHE A 32 5.37 3.12 7.56
C PHE A 32 5.88 3.28 8.98
N THR A 33 6.30 4.49 9.32
CA THR A 33 6.71 4.84 10.68
C THR A 33 5.48 5.16 11.54
N SER A 34 5.57 5.07 12.87
CA SER A 34 4.46 5.39 13.77
C SER A 34 3.77 6.72 13.44
N GLY A 35 4.55 7.79 13.19
CA GLY A 35 3.98 9.10 12.88
C GLY A 35 3.28 9.20 11.51
N GLU A 36 3.62 8.33 10.55
CA GLU A 36 2.88 8.19 9.29
C GLU A 36 1.58 7.44 9.51
N VAL A 37 1.63 6.33 10.25
CA VAL A 37 0.45 5.53 10.60
C VAL A 37 -0.55 6.36 11.40
N ALA A 38 -0.08 7.12 12.38
CA ALA A 38 -0.90 8.02 13.19
C ALA A 38 -1.66 9.03 12.30
N ARG A 39 -0.97 9.64 11.32
CA ARG A 39 -1.61 10.55 10.35
C ARG A 39 -2.60 9.83 9.42
N LEU A 40 -2.26 8.64 8.92
CA LEU A 40 -3.12 7.86 8.01
C LEU A 40 -4.40 7.37 8.68
N ILE A 41 -4.35 7.04 9.97
CA ILE A 41 -5.51 6.63 10.76
C ILE A 41 -6.22 7.86 11.35
N GLY A 42 -5.51 8.97 11.52
CA GLY A 42 -6.02 10.21 12.10
C GLY A 42 -6.04 10.22 13.62
N VAL A 43 -5.10 9.52 14.26
CA VAL A 43 -4.90 9.52 15.72
C VAL A 43 -3.63 10.30 16.10
N ASN A 44 -3.50 10.65 17.37
CA ASN A 44 -2.27 11.24 17.89
C ASN A 44 -1.13 10.19 17.91
N ASP A 45 0.08 10.57 17.49
CA ASP A 45 1.25 9.66 17.48
C ASP A 45 1.61 9.11 18.87
N GLY A 46 1.48 9.93 19.92
CA GLY A 46 1.68 9.51 21.31
C GLY A 46 0.66 8.46 21.75
N TYR A 47 -0.59 8.56 21.30
CA TYR A 47 -1.62 7.56 21.56
C TYR A 47 -1.29 6.22 20.89
N LEU A 48 -0.88 6.26 19.62
CA LEU A 48 -0.45 5.07 18.89
C LEU A 48 0.78 4.40 19.55
N ARG A 49 1.77 5.21 19.96
CA ARG A 49 2.95 4.71 20.66
C ARG A 49 2.59 4.04 21.98
N ARG A 50 1.67 4.63 22.75
CA ARG A 50 1.17 4.03 23.99
C ARG A 50 0.46 2.71 23.73
N LEU A 51 -0.46 2.64 22.76
CA LEU A 51 -1.14 1.39 22.40
C LEU A 51 -0.15 0.28 22.05
N SER A 52 0.88 0.60 21.26
CA SER A 52 1.89 -0.39 20.89
C SER A 52 2.77 -0.81 22.07
N LEU A 53 3.05 0.09 23.03
CA LEU A 53 3.77 -0.25 24.26
C LEU A 53 2.94 -1.13 25.21
N GLU A 54 1.63 -0.90 25.25
CA GLU A 54 0.67 -1.71 26.02
C GLU A 54 0.35 -3.06 25.36
N GLY A 55 0.91 -3.34 24.17
CA GLY A 55 0.60 -4.55 23.39
C GLY A 55 -0.82 -4.56 22.82
N LYS A 56 -1.51 -3.42 22.80
CA LYS A 56 -2.90 -3.27 22.32
C LYS A 56 -2.95 -2.90 20.84
N GLY A 57 -2.37 -3.76 20.01
CA GLY A 57 -2.29 -3.59 18.57
C GLY A 57 -1.54 -4.75 17.91
N PRO A 58 -1.34 -4.71 16.58
CA PRO A 58 -0.54 -5.72 15.90
C PRO A 58 0.90 -5.73 16.40
N VAL A 59 1.53 -6.91 16.34
CA VAL A 59 2.97 -7.05 16.54
C VAL A 59 3.66 -6.56 15.28
N VAL A 60 4.55 -5.57 15.42
CA VAL A 60 5.19 -4.91 14.30
C VAL A 60 6.69 -4.95 14.40
N ASP A 61 7.34 -4.84 13.25
CA ASP A 61 8.80 -4.84 13.19
C ASP A 61 9.38 -3.61 13.88
N THR A 62 10.55 -3.82 14.50
CA THR A 62 11.31 -2.76 15.12
C THR A 62 12.66 -2.63 14.42
N SER A 63 12.92 -1.44 13.89
CA SER A 63 14.20 -1.04 13.32
C SER A 63 15.32 -1.14 14.35
N SER A 64 16.58 -1.22 13.89
CA SER A 64 17.78 -1.24 14.74
C SER A 64 17.88 -0.05 15.72
N ASN A 65 17.23 1.07 15.40
CA ASN A 65 17.14 2.25 16.27
C ASN A 65 15.89 2.28 17.16
N GLY A 66 15.17 1.17 17.31
CA GLY A 66 13.99 1.06 18.17
C GLY A 66 12.70 1.66 17.58
N ARG A 67 12.72 2.12 16.32
CA ARG A 67 11.53 2.64 15.64
C ARG A 67 10.64 1.51 15.15
N ARG A 68 9.34 1.61 15.42
CA ARG A 68 8.33 0.67 14.92
C ARG A 68 8.01 0.94 13.45
N LEU A 69 7.88 -0.13 12.68
CA LEU A 69 7.63 -0.13 11.24
C LEU A 69 6.42 -1.00 10.93
N TYR A 70 5.42 -0.40 10.30
CA TYR A 70 4.11 -0.99 10.04
C TYR A 70 3.98 -1.31 8.55
N THR A 71 3.49 -2.50 8.22
CA THR A 71 3.02 -2.86 6.89
C THR A 71 1.61 -2.29 6.64
N ALA A 72 1.11 -2.41 5.40
CA ALA A 72 -0.28 -2.06 5.11
C ALA A 72 -1.27 -2.93 5.92
N ASP A 73 -0.94 -4.21 6.12
CA ASP A 73 -1.77 -5.14 6.88
C ASP A 73 -1.80 -4.79 8.37
N ASP A 74 -0.67 -4.35 8.93
CA ASP A 74 -0.61 -3.85 10.31
C ASP A 74 -1.51 -2.62 10.50
N ILE A 75 -1.54 -1.72 9.52
CA ILE A 75 -2.41 -0.53 9.56
C ILE A 75 -3.89 -0.96 9.57
N GLN A 76 -4.26 -1.97 8.77
CA GLN A 76 -5.63 -2.49 8.74
C GLN A 76 -6.00 -3.20 10.05
N ALA A 77 -5.10 -4.05 10.58
CA ALA A 77 -5.30 -4.70 11.88
C ALA A 77 -5.48 -3.68 13.01
N LEU A 78 -4.68 -2.61 13.00
CA LEU A 78 -4.79 -1.52 13.96
C LEU A 78 -6.12 -0.77 13.83
N ARG A 79 -6.62 -0.53 12.61
CA ARG A 79 -7.95 0.06 12.41
C ARG A 79 -9.06 -0.79 13.03
N LEU A 80 -9.00 -2.12 12.86
CA LEU A 80 -9.96 -3.04 13.48
C LEU A 80 -9.95 -2.96 15.01
N VAL A 81 -8.76 -2.94 15.62
CA VAL A 81 -8.60 -2.81 17.07
C VAL A 81 -9.16 -1.49 17.58
N LEU A 82 -8.91 -0.40 16.86
CA LEU A 82 -9.41 0.93 17.23
C LEU A 82 -10.94 1.04 17.10
N ASP A 83 -11.51 0.44 16.06
CA ASP A 83 -12.95 0.43 15.80
C ASP A 83 -13.72 -0.34 16.89
N GLN A 84 -13.19 -1.49 17.33
CA GLN A 84 -13.75 -2.27 18.45
C GLN A 84 -13.65 -1.55 19.80
N GLY A 85 -12.69 -0.64 19.96
CA GLY A 85 -12.45 0.11 21.20
C GLY A 85 -13.54 1.11 21.58
N GLY A 86 -14.52 1.36 20.70
CA GLY A 86 -15.87 1.83 21.03
C GLY A 86 -16.02 3.22 21.69
N LYS A 87 -14.98 4.05 21.76
CA LYS A 87 -15.02 5.34 22.48
C LYS A 87 -15.13 6.58 21.59
N SER A 88 -15.15 6.42 20.28
CA SER A 88 -15.10 7.53 19.34
C SER A 88 -16.26 7.43 18.36
N ASP A 89 -16.92 8.55 18.09
CA ASP A 89 -17.90 8.73 17.00
C ASP A 89 -17.23 8.66 15.60
N ARG A 90 -16.05 8.05 15.53
CA ARG A 90 -15.15 8.04 14.38
C ARG A 90 -15.06 6.62 13.87
N GLN A 91 -15.40 6.45 12.61
CA GLN A 91 -15.21 5.20 11.89
C GLN A 91 -13.73 5.05 11.50
N TYR A 92 -13.05 4.02 12.02
CA TYR A 92 -11.65 3.76 11.70
C TYR A 92 -11.49 2.87 10.46
N LEU A 93 -12.52 2.11 10.13
CA LEU A 93 -12.58 1.26 8.95
C LEU A 93 -13.05 2.06 7.72
N PRO A 94 -12.20 2.28 6.71
CA PRO A 94 -12.54 3.09 5.54
C PRO A 94 -13.29 2.25 4.50
N HIS A 95 -14.30 1.51 4.93
CA HIS A 95 -15.19 0.78 4.02
C HIS A 95 -16.62 1.26 4.23
N ARG A 96 -17.39 1.11 3.16
CA ARG A 96 -18.82 1.39 3.18
C ARG A 96 -19.54 0.52 4.21
N SER A 97 -20.59 1.04 4.84
CA SER A 97 -21.52 0.26 5.66
C SER A 97 -22.97 0.37 5.14
N GLY A 98 -23.74 -0.73 5.20
CA GLY A 98 -25.15 -0.77 4.81
C GLY A 98 -25.44 -0.19 3.41
N ASP A 99 -26.42 0.72 3.36
CA ASP A 99 -26.99 1.30 2.14
C ASP A 99 -26.35 2.64 1.75
N GLU A 100 -25.15 2.94 2.24
CA GLU A 100 -24.39 4.12 1.84
C GLU A 100 -24.19 4.17 0.30
N HIS A 101 -24.04 5.39 -0.24
CA HIS A 101 -23.92 5.60 -1.68
C HIS A 101 -22.69 4.90 -2.29
N LEU A 102 -22.89 4.09 -3.33
CA LEU A 102 -21.80 3.48 -4.10
C LEU A 102 -21.31 4.46 -5.19
N GLN A 103 -20.07 4.96 -5.04
CA GLN A 103 -19.43 5.71 -6.10
C GLN A 103 -18.91 4.78 -7.20
N VAL A 104 -19.33 5.00 -8.45
CA VAL A 104 -18.78 4.31 -9.63
C VAL A 104 -17.70 5.18 -10.26
N VAL A 105 -16.49 4.63 -10.41
CA VAL A 105 -15.35 5.33 -11.02
C VAL A 105 -14.94 4.58 -12.29
N THR A 106 -15.10 5.24 -13.44
CA THR A 106 -14.69 4.68 -14.74
C THR A 106 -13.35 5.26 -15.17
N VAL A 107 -12.38 4.38 -15.44
CA VAL A 107 -11.06 4.78 -15.92
C VAL A 107 -10.87 4.24 -17.33
N VAL A 108 -10.79 5.14 -18.32
CA VAL A 108 -10.52 4.77 -19.71
C VAL A 108 -9.05 5.01 -20.05
N ASN A 109 -8.48 4.14 -20.89
CA ASN A 109 -7.08 4.19 -21.30
C ASN A 109 -6.96 4.06 -22.82
N PHE A 110 -6.53 5.14 -23.49
CA PHE A 110 -6.43 5.17 -24.95
C PHE A 110 -5.00 4.96 -25.49
N LYS A 111 -4.01 4.69 -24.62
CA LYS A 111 -2.63 4.40 -25.05
C LYS A 111 -1.95 3.38 -24.14
N GLY A 112 -1.40 2.32 -24.73
CA GLY A 112 -0.57 1.34 -24.02
C GLY A 112 0.73 1.98 -23.53
N GLY A 113 1.01 1.88 -22.22
CA GLY A 113 2.22 2.42 -21.58
C GLY A 113 1.97 3.47 -20.51
N SER A 114 0.74 3.95 -20.31
CA SER A 114 0.43 5.01 -19.33
C SER A 114 0.22 4.52 -17.88
N GLY A 115 0.71 3.33 -17.53
CA GLY A 115 0.76 2.84 -16.14
C GLY A 115 -0.58 2.81 -15.39
N LYS A 116 -1.51 1.92 -15.79
CA LYS A 116 -2.77 1.67 -15.04
C LYS A 116 -2.97 0.21 -14.63
N THR A 117 -1.87 -0.46 -14.35
CA THR A 117 -1.82 -1.75 -13.64
C THR A 117 -0.69 -1.66 -12.63
#